data_AF-A0A031I9W6-F1
#
_entry.id   AF-A0A031I9W6-F1
#
_cell.length_a   1.000
_cell.length_b   1.000
_cell.length_c   1.000
_cell.angle_alpha   90.00
_cell.angle_beta   90.00
_cell.angle_gamma   90.00
#
_symmetry.space_group_name_H-M   'P 1'
#
loop_
_entity.id
_entity.type
_entity.pdbx_description
1 polymer ?
#
loop_
_entity_poly.entity_id
_entity_poly.type
_entity_poly.pdbx_seq_one_letter_code
_entity_poly.pdbx_strand_id
1 'polypeptide(L)'
;MGPDHIVCMIFGAMVTLAVQYYGRRKVRQAIIAPDVEARRNIDLLDAENARRIGQIDRLQERLATVESIVTDRAHRLGHEIDQLRSC
;
A
#
# COMPACT_ATOMS: atom_id res chain seq x y z
N MET A 1 10.40 31.79 -55.56
CA MET A 1 10.84 30.87 -54.50
C MET A 1 11.02 29.51 -55.13
N GLY A 2 12.26 29.07 -55.30
CA GLY A 2 12.59 27.82 -55.99
C GLY A 2 12.24 26.57 -55.17
N PRO A 3 12.23 25.39 -55.81
CA PRO A 3 11.90 24.12 -55.17
C PRO A 3 12.83 23.75 -54.00
N ASP A 4 14.05 24.29 -53.95
CA ASP A 4 15.06 23.97 -52.94
C ASP A 4 14.67 24.38 -51.51
N HIS A 5 13.93 25.47 -51.35
CA HIS A 5 13.53 25.96 -50.02
C HIS A 5 12.45 25.09 -49.38
N ILE A 6 11.58 24.51 -50.21
CA ILE A 6 10.51 23.59 -49.80
C ILE A 6 11.12 22.30 -49.26
N VAL A 7 12.15 21.78 -49.93
CA VAL A 7 12.89 20.59 -49.49
C VAL A 7 13.56 20.83 -48.14
N CYS A 8 14.25 21.97 -47.96
CA CYS A 8 14.85 22.33 -46.67
C CYS A 8 13.83 22.47 -45.53
N MET A 9 12.65 23.05 -45.81
CA MET A 9 11.59 23.18 -44.81
C MET A 9 11.03 21.82 -44.39
N ILE A 10 10.79 20.91 -45.34
CA ILE A 10 10.32 19.55 -45.07
C ILE A 10 11.35 18.77 -44.25
N PHE A 11 12.64 18.90 -44.58
CA PHE A 11 13.70 18.21 -43.85
C PHE A 11 13.82 18.73 -42.41
N GLY A 12 13.75 20.05 -42.20
CA GLY A 12 13.73 20.64 -40.87
C GLY A 12 12.53 20.19 -40.03
N ALA A 13 11.34 20.11 -40.64
CA ALA A 13 10.14 19.59 -39.99
C ALA A 13 10.29 18.11 -39.62
N MET A 14 10.84 17.28 -40.51
CA MET A 14 11.12 15.86 -40.22
C MET A 14 12.08 15.69 -39.05
N VAL A 15 13.19 16.44 -39.02
CA VAL A 15 14.17 16.38 -37.93
C VAL A 15 13.51 16.78 -36.60
N THR A 16 12.73 17.85 -36.62
CA THR A 16 12.04 18.35 -35.42
C THR A 16 10.98 17.35 -34.91
N LEU A 17 10.25 16.70 -35.80
CA LEU A 17 9.30 15.65 -35.44
C LEU A 17 9.99 14.38 -34.94
N ALA A 18 11.13 14.00 -35.51
CA ALA A 18 11.92 12.85 -35.07
C ALA A 18 12.44 13.04 -33.63
N VAL A 19 12.95 14.24 -33.31
CA VAL A 19 13.39 14.59 -31.96
C VAL A 19 12.23 14.56 -30.97
N GLN A 20 11.09 15.18 -31.31
CA GLN A 20 9.89 15.17 -30.46
C GLN A 20 9.35 13.75 -30.25
N TYR A 21 9.32 12.94 -31.29
CA TYR A 21 8.87 11.54 -31.22
C TYR A 21 9.78 10.73 -30.30
N TYR A 22 11.10 10.86 -30.45
CA TYR A 22 12.07 10.17 -29.60
C TYR A 22 11.95 10.59 -28.12
N GLY A 23 11.83 11.89 -27.86
CA GLY A 23 11.61 12.42 -26.52
C GLY A 23 10.32 11.88 -25.89
N ARG A 24 9.19 11.97 -26.60
CA ARG A 24 7.89 11.45 -26.13
C ARG A 24 7.94 9.95 -25.84
N ARG A 25 8.61 9.16 -26.67
CA ARG A 25 8.74 7.71 -26.48
C ARG A 25 9.53 7.39 -25.20
N LYS A 26 10.65 8.07 -24.98
CA LYS A 26 11.50 7.86 -23.79
C LYS A 26 10.78 8.28 -22.50
N VAL A 27 10.10 9.43 -22.50
CA VAL A 27 9.30 9.90 -21.36
C VAL A 27 8.18 8.91 -21.03
N ARG A 28 7.45 8.42 -22.04
CA ARG A 28 6.38 7.44 -21.83
C ARG A 28 6.90 6.14 -21.20
N GLN A 29 8.06 5.66 -21.63
CA GLN A 29 8.68 4.46 -21.06
C GLN A 29 9.17 4.68 -19.62
N ALA A 30 9.72 5.87 -19.33
CA ALA A 30 10.17 6.25 -18.00
C ALA A 30 9.02 6.48 -17.00
N ILE A 31 7.81 6.78 -17.47
CA ILE A 31 6.62 6.90 -16.60
C ILE A 31 5.99 5.52 -16.33
N ILE A 32 5.92 4.65 -17.35
CA ILE A 32 5.26 3.33 -17.22
C ILE A 32 6.06 2.37 -16.33
N ALA A 33 7.39 2.33 -16.45
CA ALA A 33 8.22 1.40 -15.69
C ALA A 33 8.09 1.56 -14.15
N PRO A 34 8.26 2.77 -13.57
CA PRO A 34 8.12 2.95 -12.12
C PRO A 34 6.67 2.79 -11.64
N ASP A 35 5.66 3.07 -12.49
CA ASP A 35 4.25 2.90 -12.12
C ASP A 35 3.88 1.43 -11.88
N VAL A 36 4.38 0.51 -12.71
CA VAL A 36 4.14 -0.93 -12.54
C VAL A 36 4.81 -1.48 -11.27
N GLU A 37 6.04 -1.05 -10.98
CA GLU A 37 6.75 -1.46 -9.77
C GLU A 37 6.11 -0.87 -8.50
N ALA A 38 5.73 0.40 -8.54
CA ALA A 38 5.00 1.05 -7.46
C ALA A 38 3.66 0.34 -7.18
N ARG A 39 2.89 0.03 -8.24
CA ARG A 39 1.62 -0.71 -8.13
C ARG A 39 1.81 -2.07 -7.46
N ARG A 40 2.82 -2.83 -7.90
CA ARG A 40 3.14 -4.14 -7.30
C ARG A 40 3.54 -4.03 -5.84
N ASN A 41 4.32 -3.01 -5.47
CA ASN A 41 4.71 -2.77 -4.08
C ASN A 41 3.50 -2.40 -3.21
N ILE A 42 2.57 -1.60 -3.73
CA ILE A 42 1.30 -1.28 -3.05
C ILE A 42 0.49 -2.54 -2.81
N ASP A 43 0.29 -3.38 -3.82
CA ASP A 43 -0.47 -4.63 -3.68
C ASP A 43 0.15 -5.57 -2.63
N LEU A 44 1.49 -5.65 -2.57
CA LEU A 44 2.19 -6.43 -1.54
C LEU A 44 2.00 -5.85 -0.13
N LEU A 45 2.10 -4.52 0.01
CA LEU A 45 1.90 -3.82 1.28
C LEU A 45 0.46 -4.00 1.79
N ASP A 46 -0.53 -3.95 0.90
CA ASP A 46 -1.93 -4.17 1.25
C ASP A 46 -2.18 -5.61 1.73
N ALA A 47 -1.59 -6.59 1.05
CA ALA A 47 -1.66 -7.99 1.48
C ALA A 47 -0.99 -8.21 2.85
N GLU A 48 0.17 -7.59 3.09
CA GLU A 48 0.83 -7.64 4.40
C GLU A 48 0.00 -6.95 5.48
N ASN A 49 -0.57 -5.78 5.20
CA ASN A 49 -1.42 -5.06 6.13
C ASN A 49 -2.66 -5.87 6.51
N ALA A 50 -3.34 -6.49 5.54
CA ALA A 50 -4.48 -7.36 5.81
C ALA A 50 -4.11 -8.53 6.74
N ARG A 51 -2.93 -9.13 6.54
CA ARG A 51 -2.43 -10.21 7.41
C ARG A 51 -2.14 -9.70 8.83
N ARG A 52 -1.51 -8.52 8.96
CA ARG A 52 -1.19 -7.91 10.25
C ARG A 52 -2.45 -7.54 11.03
N ILE A 53 -3.45 -6.96 10.36
CA ILE A 53 -4.74 -6.63 10.97
C ILE A 53 -5.40 -7.90 11.52
N GLY A 54 -5.46 -8.99 10.74
CA GLY A 54 -6.02 -10.26 11.24
C GLY A 54 -5.20 -10.93 12.36
N GLN A 55 -3.92 -10.59 12.52
CA GLN A 55 -3.14 -11.00 13.71
C GLN A 55 -3.51 -10.14 14.92
N ILE A 56 -3.65 -8.84 14.72
CA ILE A 56 -4.06 -7.89 15.75
C ILE A 56 -5.46 -8.26 16.29
N ASP A 57 -6.42 -8.57 15.43
CA ASP A 57 -7.79 -8.95 15.86
C ASP A 57 -7.79 -10.18 16.77
N ARG A 58 -7.01 -11.21 16.41
CA ARG A 58 -6.86 -12.41 17.24
C ARG A 58 -6.17 -12.13 18.57
N LEU A 59 -5.25 -11.16 18.60
CA LEU A 59 -4.62 -10.72 19.84
C LEU A 59 -5.60 -9.95 20.72
N GLN A 60 -6.45 -9.10 20.14
CA GLN A 60 -7.49 -8.37 20.87
C GLN A 60 -8.51 -9.32 21.51
N GLU A 61 -8.97 -10.33 20.77
CA GLU A 61 -9.91 -11.34 21.29
C GLU A 61 -9.32 -12.09 22.51
N ARG A 62 -8.05 -12.48 22.40
CA ARG A 62 -7.32 -13.12 23.49
C ARG A 62 -7.11 -12.19 24.68
N LEU A 63 -6.81 -10.91 24.42
CA LEU A 63 -6.62 -9.92 25.46
C LEU A 63 -7.93 -9.68 26.23
N ALA A 64 -9.05 -9.53 25.51
CA ALA A 64 -10.37 -9.40 26.12
C ALA A 64 -10.74 -10.62 26.98
N THR A 65 -10.41 -11.82 26.51
CA THR A 65 -10.60 -13.05 27.29
C THR A 65 -9.77 -13.02 28.58
N VAL A 66 -8.50 -12.64 28.50
CA VAL A 66 -7.62 -12.54 29.67
C VAL A 66 -8.11 -11.48 30.64
N GLU A 67 -8.52 -10.31 30.16
CA GLU A 67 -9.07 -9.24 30.98
C GLU A 67 -10.33 -9.68 31.73
N SER A 68 -11.23 -10.42 31.06
CA SER A 68 -12.41 -11.00 31.67
C SER A 68 -12.05 -12.00 32.77
N ILE A 69 -11.08 -12.90 32.52
CA ILE A 69 -10.63 -13.88 33.53
C ILE A 69 -10.05 -13.16 34.75
N VAL A 70 -9.14 -12.22 34.53
CA VAL A 70 -8.47 -11.52 35.64
C VAL A 70 -9.47 -10.72 36.47
N THR A 71 -10.47 -10.11 35.83
CA THR A 71 -11.41 -9.22 36.53
C THR A 71 -12.56 -9.99 37.19
N ASP A 72 -13.31 -10.79 36.42
CA ASP A 72 -14.52 -11.47 36.91
C ASP A 72 -14.18 -12.63 37.85
N ARG A 73 -13.19 -13.45 37.49
CA ARG A 73 -12.81 -14.61 38.32
C ARG A 73 -12.18 -14.16 39.63
N ALA A 74 -11.34 -13.12 39.64
CA ALA A 74 -10.74 -12.62 40.88
C ALA A 74 -11.81 -12.05 41.82
N HIS A 75 -12.79 -11.31 41.28
CA HIS A 75 -13.89 -10.76 42.08
C HIS A 75 -14.76 -11.87 42.69
N ARG A 76 -15.14 -12.88 41.88
CA ARG A 76 -15.91 -14.03 42.37
C ARG A 76 -15.15 -14.83 43.43
N LEU A 77 -13.86 -15.07 43.22
CA LEU A 77 -13.03 -15.81 44.17
C LEU A 77 -12.90 -15.05 45.50
N GLY A 78 -12.72 -13.74 45.48
CA GLY A 78 -12.70 -12.92 46.70
C GLY A 78 -13.99 -13.05 47.50
N HIS A 79 -15.13 -12.97 46.80
CA HIS A 79 -16.45 -13.16 47.41
C HIS A 79 -16.65 -14.56 48.02
N GLU A 80 -16.24 -15.63 47.31
CA GLU A 80 -16.28 -17.00 47.84
C GLU A 80 -15.39 -17.16 49.08
N ILE A 81 -14.18 -16.59 49.08
CA ILE A 81 -13.27 -16.65 50.23
C ILE A 81 -13.87 -15.93 51.43
N ASP A 82 -14.45 -14.74 51.24
CA ASP A 82 -15.07 -13.99 52.33
C ASP A 82 -16.31 -14.71 52.88
N GLN A 83 -17.09 -15.38 52.03
CA GLN A 83 -18.21 -16.24 52.45
C GLN A 83 -17.74 -17.44 53.29
N LEU A 84 -16.64 -18.09 52.90
CA LEU A 84 -16.06 -19.19 53.67
C LEU A 84 -15.46 -18.74 55.02
N ARG A 85 -14.97 -17.49 55.11
CA ARG A 85 -14.37 -16.94 56.33
C ARG A 85 -15.39 -16.41 57.33
N SER A 86 -16.60 -16.08 56.87
CA SER A 86 -17.69 -15.55 57.70
C SER A 86 -18.64 -16.63 58.21
N CYS A 87 -18.33 -17.90 57.90
CA CYS A 87 -19.00 -19.10 58.40
C CYS A 87 -18.17 -19.72 59.53
#